data_AF-A0A1X4HVV1-F1
#
_entry.id   AF-A0A1X4HVV1-F1
#
_cell.length_a   1.000
_cell.length_b   1.000
_cell.length_c   1.000
_cell.angle_alpha   90.00
_cell.angle_beta   90.00
_cell.angle_gamma   90.00
#
_symmetry.space_group_name_H-M   'P 1'
#
loop_
_entity.id
_entity.type
_entity.pdbx_description
1 polymer ?
#
loop_
_entity_poly.entity_id
_entity_poly.type
_entity_poly.pdbx_seq_one_letter_code
_entity_poly.pdbx_strand_id
1 'polypeptide(L)'
;LAEAEAARSVALARAEAEAAREVGEARAEAQAAWLRVHGDVDVATLHALTGTRLAENLPHIDSVTVSPDVLTGLLARLGGGARG
;
A
#
# COMPACT_ATOMS: atom_id res chain seq x y z
N LEU A 1 -42.17 28.12 -1.55
CA LEU A 1 -40.77 28.27 -1.08
C LEU A 1 -40.18 26.93 -0.66
N ALA A 2 -40.86 26.15 0.20
CA ALA A 2 -40.38 24.83 0.63
C ALA A 2 -40.06 23.83 -0.50
N GLU A 3 -40.86 23.79 -1.58
CA GLU A 3 -40.59 22.91 -2.73
C GLU A 3 -39.31 23.30 -3.50
N ALA A 4 -39.02 24.60 -3.59
CA ALA A 4 -37.83 25.11 -4.26
C ALA A 4 -36.55 24.79 -3.45
N GLU A 5 -36.62 24.83 -2.12
CA GLU A 5 -35.53 24.42 -1.24
C GLU A 5 -35.30 22.91 -1.28
N ALA A 6 -36.35 22.11 -1.30
CA ALA A 6 -36.26 20.65 -1.46
C ALA A 6 -35.67 20.25 -2.81
N ALA A 7 -36.06 20.91 -3.90
CA ALA A 7 -35.49 20.66 -5.21
C ALA A 7 -33.99 21.02 -5.26
N ARG A 8 -33.61 22.13 -4.62
CA ARG A 8 -32.21 22.54 -4.52
C ARG A 8 -31.37 21.57 -3.69
N SER A 9 -31.87 21.08 -2.56
CA SER A 9 -31.12 20.14 -1.72
C SER A 9 -30.90 18.79 -2.41
N VAL A 10 -31.91 18.29 -3.13
CA VAL A 10 -31.78 17.05 -3.92
C VAL A 10 -30.78 17.23 -5.07
N ALA A 11 -30.81 18.38 -5.75
CA ALA A 11 -29.84 18.67 -6.81
C ALA A 11 -28.40 18.72 -6.27
N LEU A 12 -28.20 19.34 -5.10
CA LEU A 12 -26.90 19.44 -4.45
C LEU A 12 -26.40 18.05 -4.03
N ALA A 13 -27.23 17.26 -3.35
CA ALA A 13 -26.89 15.91 -2.90
C ALA A 13 -26.54 14.97 -4.07
N ARG A 14 -27.22 15.11 -5.21
CA ARG A 14 -26.89 14.35 -6.42
C ARG A 14 -25.55 14.77 -7.02
N ALA A 15 -25.27 16.06 -7.06
CA ALA A 15 -23.99 16.57 -7.55
C ALA A 15 -22.82 16.10 -6.67
N GLU A 16 -22.99 16.10 -5.35
CA GLU A 16 -21.97 15.60 -4.41
C GLU A 16 -21.74 14.09 -4.58
N ALA A 17 -22.81 13.31 -4.76
CA ALA A 17 -22.71 11.87 -4.97
C ALA A 17 -22.03 11.51 -6.31
N GLU A 18 -22.21 12.32 -7.36
CA GLU A 18 -21.51 12.14 -8.64
C GLU A 18 -20.03 12.51 -8.48
N ALA A 19 -19.73 13.67 -7.90
CA ALA A 19 -18.35 14.10 -7.67
C ALA A 19 -17.56 13.10 -6.81
N ALA A 20 -18.18 12.53 -5.78
CA ALA A 20 -17.55 11.50 -4.96
C ALA A 20 -17.26 10.22 -5.75
N ARG A 21 -18.14 9.82 -6.67
CA ARG A 21 -17.93 8.65 -7.54
C ARG A 21 -16.80 8.89 -8.52
N GLU A 22 -16.80 10.00 -9.25
CA GLU A 22 -15.75 10.35 -10.22
C GLU A 22 -14.37 10.41 -9.55
N VAL A 23 -14.27 11.04 -8.39
CA VAL A 23 -13.01 11.11 -7.62
C VAL A 23 -12.59 9.71 -7.11
N GLY A 24 -13.55 8.89 -6.71
CA GLY A 24 -13.30 7.51 -6.29
C GLY A 24 -12.73 6.65 -7.41
N GLU A 25 -13.35 6.71 -8.58
CA GLU A 25 -12.90 5.99 -9.79
C GLU A 25 -11.50 6.45 -10.20
N ALA A 26 -11.27 7.76 -10.28
CA ALA A 26 -9.95 8.30 -10.62
C ALA A 26 -8.85 7.84 -9.64
N ARG A 27 -9.16 7.76 -8.33
CA ARG A 27 -8.22 7.23 -7.32
C ARG A 27 -7.96 5.74 -7.49
N ALA A 28 -9.00 4.95 -7.74
CA ALA A 28 -8.87 3.52 -7.96
C ALA A 28 -8.00 3.23 -9.18
N GLU A 29 -8.22 3.95 -10.28
CA GLU A 29 -7.41 3.84 -11.50
C GLU A 29 -5.94 4.23 -11.26
N ALA A 30 -5.70 5.34 -10.55
CA ALA A 30 -4.35 5.77 -10.21
C ALA A 30 -3.61 4.71 -9.36
N GLN A 31 -4.31 4.10 -8.39
CA GLN A 31 -3.74 3.06 -7.55
C GLN A 31 -3.48 1.77 -8.33
N ALA A 32 -4.38 1.38 -9.22
CA ALA A 32 -4.19 0.23 -10.11
C ALA A 32 -3.05 0.46 -11.11
N ALA A 33 -2.88 1.68 -11.62
CA ALA A 33 -1.75 2.05 -12.47
C ALA A 33 -0.43 1.97 -11.71
N TRP A 34 -0.37 2.50 -10.48
CA TRP A 34 0.81 2.38 -9.62
C TRP A 34 1.15 0.92 -9.32
N LEU A 35 0.15 0.10 -8.95
CA LEU A 35 0.32 -1.34 -8.69
C LEU A 35 0.82 -2.08 -9.94
N ARG A 36 0.32 -1.78 -11.14
CA ARG A 36 0.80 -2.40 -12.38
C ARG A 36 2.26 -2.05 -12.67
N VAL A 37 2.64 -0.79 -12.51
CA VAL A 37 4.04 -0.35 -12.72
C VAL A 37 5.01 -1.01 -11.75
N HIS A 38 4.55 -1.35 -10.54
CA HIS A 38 5.37 -1.98 -9.50
C HIS A 38 5.11 -3.49 -9.35
N GLY A 39 4.19 -4.06 -10.12
CA GLY A 39 3.76 -5.46 -10.01
C GLY A 39 4.78 -6.45 -10.60
N ASP A 40 5.61 -5.97 -11.53
CA ASP A 40 6.72 -6.74 -12.12
C ASP A 40 8.00 -6.64 -11.28
N VAL A 41 7.98 -5.88 -10.18
CA VAL A 41 9.11 -5.85 -9.24
C VAL A 41 9.08 -7.13 -8.43
N ASP A 42 10.12 -7.95 -8.60
CA ASP A 42 10.29 -9.18 -7.85
C ASP A 42 10.15 -8.91 -6.33
N VAL A 43 9.31 -9.70 -5.68
CA VAL A 43 9.04 -9.65 -4.23
C VAL A 43 10.35 -9.75 -3.44
N ALA A 44 11.34 -10.50 -3.95
CA ALA A 44 12.67 -10.57 -3.35
C ALA A 44 13.39 -9.20 -3.36
N THR A 45 13.20 -8.40 -4.41
CA THR A 45 13.76 -7.05 -4.55
C THR A 45 13.07 -6.04 -3.62
N LEU A 46 11.75 -6.12 -3.47
CA LEU A 46 10.99 -5.30 -2.52
C LEU A 46 11.37 -5.61 -1.06
N HIS A 47 11.58 -6.89 -0.73
CA HIS A 47 12.09 -7.31 0.56
C HIS A 47 13.52 -6.86 0.81
N ALA A 48 14.41 -6.94 -0.19
CA ALA A 48 15.78 -6.46 -0.08
C ALA A 48 15.84 -4.94 0.21
N LEU A 49 15.07 -4.13 -0.52
CA LEU A 49 14.98 -2.68 -0.30
C LEU A 49 14.41 -2.33 1.08
N THR A 50 13.45 -3.10 1.57
CA THR A 50 12.90 -2.95 2.93
C THR A 50 13.93 -3.34 3.98
N GLY A 51 14.71 -4.41 3.75
CA GLY A 51 15.82 -4.83 4.60
C GLY A 51 16.91 -3.76 4.71
N THR A 52 17.29 -3.14 3.58
CA THR A 52 18.24 -2.02 3.55
C THR A 52 17.71 -0.82 4.32
N ARG A 53 16.45 -0.40 4.10
CA ARG A 53 15.86 0.74 4.83
C ARG A 53 15.70 0.48 6.32
N LEU A 54 15.41 -0.76 6.71
CA LEU A 54 15.34 -1.14 8.12
C LEU A 54 16.73 -1.11 8.76
N ALA A 55 17.77 -1.57 8.06
CA ALA A 55 19.15 -1.47 8.53
C ALA A 55 19.61 0.00 8.68
N GLU A 56 19.18 0.88 7.78
CA GLU A 56 19.50 2.32 7.83
C GLU A 56 18.73 3.08 8.92
N ASN A 57 17.52 2.64 9.29
CA ASN A 57 16.68 3.26 10.33
C ASN A 57 16.72 2.53 11.68
N LEU A 58 17.52 1.48 11.82
CA LEU A 58 17.72 0.82 13.10
C LEU A 58 18.47 1.79 14.03
N PRO A 59 17.97 2.10 15.24
CA PRO A 59 18.78 2.80 16.24
C PRO A 59 20.08 2.02 16.42
N HIS A 60 21.23 2.69 16.57
CA HIS A 60 22.52 2.00 16.76
C HIS A 60 22.45 1.03 17.95
N ILE A 61 22.27 -0.25 17.66
CA ILE A 61 22.33 -1.33 18.64
C ILE A 61 23.76 -1.87 18.56
N ASP A 62 24.61 -1.54 19.55
CA ASP A 62 26.04 -1.92 19.59
C ASP A 62 26.28 -3.44 19.38
N SER A 63 25.31 -4.29 19.71
CA SER A 63 25.29 -5.67 19.23
C SER A 63 23.87 -6.22 19.16
N VAL A 64 23.48 -6.70 17.99
CA VAL A 64 22.36 -7.64 17.87
C VAL A 64 23.00 -9.03 17.82
N THR A 65 22.88 -9.80 18.90
CA THR A 65 23.30 -11.22 18.88
C THR A 65 22.27 -11.98 18.07
N VAL A 66 22.51 -12.07 16.76
CA VAL A 66 21.70 -12.90 15.87
C VAL A 66 22.14 -14.35 16.09
N SER A 67 21.32 -15.12 16.82
CA SER A 67 21.54 -16.55 16.96
C SER A 67 21.41 -17.23 15.58
N PRO A 68 22.32 -18.16 15.21
CA PRO A 68 22.30 -18.83 13.91
C PRO A 68 20.95 -19.49 13.56
N ASP A 69 20.23 -19.98 14.56
CA ASP A 69 18.92 -20.60 14.39
C ASP A 69 17.84 -19.61 13.92
N VAL A 70 17.90 -18.36 14.39
CA VAL A 70 16.97 -17.28 14.01
C VAL A 70 17.28 -16.78 12.60
N LEU A 71 18.58 -16.68 12.25
CA LEU A 71 19.01 -16.35 10.89
C LEU A 71 18.57 -17.43 9.89
N THR A 72 18.77 -18.70 10.24
CA THR A 72 18.41 -19.85 9.39
C THR A 72 16.89 -19.95 9.22
N GLY A 73 16.11 -19.75 10.28
CA GLY A 73 14.65 -19.70 10.21
C GLY A 73 14.13 -18.54 9.35
N LEU A 74 14.78 -17.38 9.42
CA LEU A 74 14.43 -16.21 8.61
C LEU A 74 14.76 -16.43 7.12
N LEU A 75 15.94 -16.97 6.82
CA LEU A 75 16.36 -17.30 5.46
C LEU A 75 15.49 -18.41 4.83
N ALA A 76 15.11 -19.42 5.61
CA ALA A 76 14.18 -20.46 5.16
C ALA A 76 12.80 -19.88 4.82
N ARG A 77 12.30 -18.94 5.62
CA ARG A 77 11.01 -18.28 5.41
C ARG A 77 11.02 -17.29 4.25
N LEU A 78 12.15 -16.61 4.01
CA LEU A 78 12.31 -15.69 2.89
C LEU A 78 12.58 -16.42 1.56
N GLY A 79 13.33 -17.53 1.59
CA GLY A 79 13.61 -18.37 0.41
C GLY A 79 12.49 -19.37 0.05
N GLY A 80 11.57 -19.65 0.98
CA GLY A 80 10.42 -20.52 0.77
C GLY A 80 9.26 -19.87 0.00
N GLY A 81 9.17 -18.53 -0.01
CA GLY A 81 8.15 -17.78 -0.75
C GLY A 81 8.44 -17.56 -2.23
N ALA A 82 9.67 -17.87 -2.70
CA ALA A 82 10.08 -17.73 -4.10
C ALA A 82 9.83 -19.00 -4.95
N ARG A 83 9.18 -20.02 -4.39
CA ARG A 83 8.65 -21.19 -5.11
C ARG A 83 7.17 -21.36 -4.79
N GLY A 84 6.35 -20.50 -5.38
CA GLY A 84 4.88 -20.55 -5.32
C GLY A 84 4.31 -19.67 -6.41
#